data_AF-A0A1H0PRS3-F1
#
_entry.id   AF-A0A1H0PRS3-F1
#
_cell.length_a   1.000
_cell.length_b   1.000
_cell.length_c   1.000
_cell.angle_alpha   90.00
_cell.angle_beta   90.00
_cell.angle_gamma   90.00
#
_symmetry.space_group_name_H-M   'P 1'
#
loop_
_entity.id
_entity.type
_entity.pdbx_description
1 polymer ?
#
loop_
_entity_poly.entity_id
_entity_poly.type
_entity_poly.pdbx_seq_one_letter_code
_entity_poly.pdbx_strand_id
1 'polypeptide(L)'
;MAFYGDPDELDRLAGQIERRADEVRTHGEGMDKQAVEMRWKSIAADRCRETIAGDRKTLDGTATKLDEAAAVLRQHAQEVRELIAAIKRIAESVVNWFNGAIDRFNKAVESFKNMVGDMVDTVTGVFGGGGDAPSPPRPPWEGWRYQPDNLPPAGDKQWLEVGKFMQAQGVA
;
A
#
# COMPACT_ATOMS: atom_id res chain seq x y z
N MET A 1 9.66 13.33 4.89
CA MET A 1 8.97 13.65 3.61
C MET A 1 7.54 13.15 3.75
N ALA A 2 6.57 14.06 3.84
CA ALA A 2 5.16 13.68 3.88
C ALA A 2 4.82 13.07 2.51
N PHE A 3 4.48 11.79 2.51
CA PHE A 3 4.18 11.03 1.32
C PHE A 3 2.88 11.60 0.72
N TYR A 4 2.90 11.99 -0.56
CA TYR A 4 1.78 12.60 -1.29
C TYR A 4 0.63 11.61 -1.58
N GLY A 5 0.40 10.68 -0.66
CA GLY A 5 -0.52 9.55 -0.80
C GLY A 5 -0.60 8.74 0.48
N ASP A 6 -0.49 9.37 1.65
CA ASP A 6 -0.85 8.68 2.89
C ASP A 6 -2.38 8.50 2.91
N PRO A 7 -2.90 7.26 2.85
CA PRO A 7 -4.34 7.03 2.83
C PRO A 7 -5.04 7.59 4.07
N ASP A 8 -4.34 7.72 5.20
CA ASP A 8 -4.90 8.27 6.42
C ASP A 8 -5.04 9.80 6.35
N GLU A 9 -4.12 10.49 5.66
CA GLU A 9 -4.27 11.92 5.37
C GLU A 9 -5.42 12.19 4.38
N LEU A 10 -5.61 11.33 3.38
CA LEU A 10 -6.73 11.40 2.43
C LEU A 10 -8.07 11.20 3.14
N ASP A 11 -8.17 10.22 4.04
CA ASP A 11 -9.37 10.01 4.86
C ASP A 11 -9.64 11.19 5.81
N ARG A 12 -8.58 11.75 6.40
CA ARG A 12 -8.69 12.96 7.24
C ARG A 12 -9.19 14.17 6.45
N LEU A 13 -8.77 14.32 5.19
CA LEU A 13 -9.23 15.39 4.32
C LEU A 13 -10.68 15.17 3.89
N ALA A 14 -11.05 13.93 3.51
CA ALA A 14 -12.43 13.57 3.19
C ALA A 14 -13.38 13.89 4.36
N GLY A 15 -13.02 13.52 5.60
CA GLY A 15 -13.82 13.84 6.78
C GLY A 15 -13.87 15.33 7.14
N GLN A 16 -12.94 16.17 6.64
CA GLN A 16 -13.08 17.63 6.75
C GLN A 16 -14.06 18.18 5.73
N ILE A 17 -14.10 17.61 4.52
CA ILE A 17 -14.99 18.03 3.45
C ILE A 17 -16.45 17.70 3.80
N GLU A 18 -16.72 16.51 4.34
CA GLU A 18 -18.06 16.14 4.79
C GLU A 18 -18.58 17.04 5.91
N ARG A 19 -17.74 17.35 6.92
CA ARG A 19 -18.13 18.28 7.97
C ARG A 19 -18.53 19.65 7.41
N ARG A 20 -17.83 20.14 6.37
CA ARG A 20 -18.21 21.36 5.68
C ARG A 20 -19.52 21.21 4.90
N ALA A 21 -19.77 20.05 4.29
CA ALA A 21 -21.05 19.76 3.64
C ALA A 21 -22.22 19.81 4.65
N ASP A 22 -22.03 19.23 5.82
CA ASP A 22 -23.01 19.24 6.91
C ASP A 22 -23.24 20.66 7.48
N GLU A 23 -22.19 21.45 7.62
CA GLU A 23 -22.28 22.86 8.01
C GLU A 23 -23.12 23.67 6.98
N VAL A 24 -22.90 23.43 5.68
CA VAL A 24 -23.65 24.07 4.59
C VAL A 24 -25.14 23.70 4.63
N ARG A 25 -25.47 22.41 4.85
CA ARG A 25 -26.87 21.97 5.02
C ARG A 25 -27.52 22.59 6.24
N THR A 26 -26.84 22.52 7.39
CA THR A 26 -27.33 23.10 8.65
C THR A 26 -27.60 24.59 8.51
N HIS A 27 -26.73 25.31 7.78
CA HIS A 27 -26.92 26.71 7.50
C HIS A 27 -28.16 26.98 6.64
N GLY A 28 -28.35 26.22 5.55
CA GLY A 28 -29.52 26.33 4.69
C GLY A 28 -30.83 26.01 5.42
N GLU A 29 -30.83 24.98 6.27
CA GLU A 29 -31.96 24.64 7.14
C GLU A 29 -32.28 25.74 8.15
N GLY A 30 -31.25 26.35 8.74
CA GLY A 30 -31.39 27.48 9.66
C GLY A 30 -32.05 28.68 8.99
N MET A 31 -31.62 29.03 7.77
CA MET A 31 -32.20 30.14 7.01
C MET A 31 -33.67 29.88 6.67
N ASP A 32 -33.99 28.67 6.18
CA ASP A 32 -35.35 28.28 5.82
C ASP A 32 -36.29 28.28 7.03
N LYS A 33 -35.81 27.74 8.17
CA LYS A 33 -36.57 27.78 9.43
C LYS A 33 -36.86 29.21 9.88
N GLN A 34 -35.85 30.08 9.84
CA GLN A 34 -36.04 31.51 10.16
C GLN A 34 -37.03 32.17 9.21
N ALA A 35 -37.02 31.79 7.93
CA ALA A 35 -37.96 32.31 6.93
C ALA A 35 -39.42 31.91 7.19
N VAL A 36 -39.64 30.67 7.63
CA VAL A 36 -40.95 30.15 8.00
C VAL A 36 -41.46 30.76 9.30
N GLU A 37 -40.58 30.95 10.29
CA GLU A 37 -40.93 31.53 11.60
C GLU A 37 -41.21 33.05 11.54
N MET A 38 -40.86 33.72 10.44
CA MET A 38 -41.15 35.14 10.26
C MET A 38 -42.65 35.44 10.33
N ARG A 39 -43.03 36.22 11.35
CA ARG A 39 -44.41 36.70 11.58
C ARG A 39 -44.89 37.76 10.59
N TRP A 40 -43.98 38.35 9.82
CA TRP A 40 -44.30 39.35 8.80
C TRP A 40 -45.05 38.69 7.62
N LYS A 41 -46.25 39.21 7.31
CA LYS A 41 -47.09 38.76 6.19
C LYS A 41 -47.28 39.89 5.19
N SER A 42 -46.69 39.74 4.01
CA SER A 42 -46.83 40.64 2.86
C SER A 42 -46.33 39.93 1.59
N ILE A 43 -46.61 40.50 0.41
CA ILE A 43 -46.04 40.01 -0.87
C ILE A 43 -44.50 40.01 -0.83
N ALA A 44 -43.90 40.97 -0.13
CA ALA A 44 -42.44 41.02 0.06
C ALA A 44 -41.94 39.88 0.96
N ALA A 45 -42.70 39.50 2.00
CA ALA A 45 -42.36 38.36 2.85
C ALA A 45 -42.46 37.03 2.09
N ASP A 46 -43.47 36.87 1.22
CA ASP A 46 -43.62 35.67 0.41
C ASP A 46 -42.47 35.52 -0.61
N ARG A 47 -42.08 36.63 -1.26
CA ARG A 47 -40.89 36.65 -2.12
C ARG A 47 -39.60 36.31 -1.35
N CYS A 48 -39.45 36.83 -0.14
CA CYS A 48 -38.30 36.52 0.70
C CYS A 48 -38.20 35.03 1.02
N ARG A 49 -39.33 34.39 1.38
CA ARG A 49 -39.38 32.93 1.62
C ARG A 49 -39.04 32.14 0.35
N GLU A 50 -39.54 32.58 -0.81
CA GLU A 50 -39.22 31.95 -2.09
C GLU A 50 -37.73 32.07 -2.44
N THR A 51 -37.12 33.23 -2.22
CA THR A 51 -35.67 33.42 -2.39
C THR A 51 -34.88 32.50 -1.46
N ILE A 52 -35.21 32.45 -0.17
CA ILE A 52 -34.52 31.59 0.79
C ILE A 52 -34.66 30.11 0.43
N ALA A 53 -35.82 29.67 -0.05
CA ALA A 53 -36.02 28.31 -0.53
C ALA A 53 -35.15 28.00 -1.77
N GLY A 54 -34.92 28.98 -2.66
CA GLY A 54 -33.99 28.87 -3.79
C GLY A 54 -32.53 28.79 -3.34
N ASP A 55 -32.14 29.63 -2.38
CA ASP A 55 -30.80 29.64 -1.80
C ASP A 55 -30.50 28.32 -1.09
N ARG A 56 -31.46 27.80 -0.32
CA ARG A 56 -31.37 26.47 0.31
C ARG A 56 -31.09 25.37 -0.70
N LYS A 57 -31.83 25.32 -1.82
CA LYS A 57 -31.57 24.33 -2.89
C LYS A 57 -30.16 24.44 -3.46
N THR A 58 -29.63 25.66 -3.57
CA THR A 58 -28.27 25.90 -4.07
C THR A 58 -27.21 25.43 -3.07
N LEU A 59 -27.43 25.67 -1.77
CA LEU A 59 -26.57 25.18 -0.69
C LEU A 59 -26.60 23.65 -0.63
N ASP A 60 -27.78 23.03 -0.71
CA ASP A 60 -27.94 21.57 -0.76
C ASP A 60 -27.17 20.96 -1.95
N GLY A 61 -27.29 21.57 -3.14
CA GLY A 61 -26.52 21.15 -4.31
C GLY A 61 -25.00 21.31 -4.15
N THR A 62 -24.55 22.29 -3.36
CA THR A 62 -23.13 22.46 -3.05
C THR A 62 -22.65 21.42 -2.05
N ALA A 63 -23.45 21.13 -1.01
CA ALA A 63 -23.16 20.08 -0.04
C ALA A 63 -23.03 18.70 -0.71
N THR A 64 -23.91 18.38 -1.67
CA THR A 64 -23.80 17.14 -2.46
C THR A 64 -22.48 17.03 -3.22
N LYS A 65 -22.01 18.12 -3.85
CA LYS A 65 -20.70 18.11 -4.55
C LYS A 65 -19.53 17.91 -3.60
N LEU A 66 -19.62 18.43 -2.37
CA LEU A 66 -18.61 18.21 -1.34
C LEU A 66 -18.59 16.74 -0.92
N ASP A 67 -19.74 16.11 -0.73
CA ASP A 67 -19.83 14.67 -0.45
C ASP A 67 -19.27 13.82 -1.58
N GLU A 68 -19.58 14.15 -2.84
CA GLU A 68 -19.02 13.48 -4.02
C GLU A 68 -17.49 13.57 -4.03
N ALA A 69 -16.92 14.74 -3.75
CA ALA A 69 -15.48 14.93 -3.66
C ALA A 69 -14.87 14.11 -2.51
N ALA A 70 -15.52 14.07 -1.34
CA ALA A 70 -15.08 13.25 -0.21
C ALA A 70 -15.13 11.75 -0.54
N ALA A 71 -16.16 11.30 -1.26
CA ALA A 71 -16.28 9.92 -1.71
C ALA A 71 -15.15 9.52 -2.67
N VAL A 72 -14.82 10.39 -3.64
CA VAL A 72 -13.69 10.18 -4.56
C VAL A 72 -12.35 10.09 -3.80
N LEU A 73 -12.14 10.95 -2.80
CA LEU A 73 -10.92 10.89 -1.98
C LEU A 73 -10.80 9.57 -1.20
N ARG A 74 -11.91 9.06 -0.64
CA ARG A 74 -11.91 7.77 0.06
C ARG A 74 -11.67 6.59 -0.88
N GLN A 75 -12.26 6.62 -2.06
CA GLN A 75 -11.99 5.61 -3.07
C GLN A 75 -10.49 5.58 -3.41
N HIS A 76 -9.88 6.75 -3.59
CA HIS A 76 -8.45 6.82 -3.85
C HIS A 76 -7.60 6.36 -2.66
N ALA A 77 -7.99 6.71 -1.42
CA ALA A 77 -7.33 6.20 -0.21
C ALA A 77 -7.39 4.67 -0.14
N GLN A 78 -8.51 4.06 -0.50
CA GLN A 78 -8.68 2.61 -0.55
C GLN A 78 -7.79 1.97 -1.62
N GLU A 79 -7.74 2.53 -2.84
CA GLU A 79 -6.84 2.08 -3.91
C GLU A 79 -5.37 2.11 -3.46
N VAL A 80 -4.97 3.16 -2.76
CA VAL A 80 -3.61 3.29 -2.21
C VAL A 80 -3.35 2.25 -1.11
N ARG A 81 -4.31 1.99 -0.21
CA ARG A 81 -4.19 0.92 0.80
C ARG A 81 -4.02 -0.44 0.17
N GLU A 82 -4.79 -0.75 -0.86
CA GLU A 82 -4.72 -2.02 -1.59
C GLU A 82 -3.36 -2.19 -2.28
N LEU A 83 -2.84 -1.13 -2.89
CA LEU A 83 -1.51 -1.13 -3.50
C LEU A 83 -0.41 -1.34 -2.45
N ILE A 84 -0.49 -0.65 -1.30
CA ILE A 84 0.46 -0.84 -0.19
C ILE A 84 0.37 -2.27 0.35
N ALA A 85 -0.82 -2.83 0.51
CA ALA A 85 -1.02 -4.20 0.97
C ALA A 85 -0.46 -5.22 -0.03
N ALA A 86 -0.65 -5.00 -1.32
CA ALA A 86 -0.06 -5.83 -2.37
C ALA A 86 1.47 -5.80 -2.33
N ILE A 87 2.07 -4.61 -2.19
CA ILE A 87 3.52 -4.44 -2.01
C ILE A 87 4.01 -5.20 -0.77
N LYS A 88 3.33 -5.08 0.37
CA LYS A 88 3.69 -5.81 1.60
C LYS A 88 3.65 -7.33 1.41
N ARG A 89 2.59 -7.86 0.80
CA ARG A 89 2.49 -9.30 0.51
C ARG A 89 3.62 -9.79 -0.40
N ILE A 90 3.93 -9.03 -1.46
CA ILE A 90 5.06 -9.35 -2.35
C ILE A 90 6.37 -9.33 -1.55
N ALA A 91 6.61 -8.29 -0.75
CA ALA A 91 7.81 -8.19 0.07
C ALA A 91 7.97 -9.36 1.04
N GLU A 92 6.90 -9.74 1.75
CA GLU A 92 6.89 -10.88 2.66
C GLU A 92 7.17 -12.20 1.93
N SER A 93 6.50 -12.45 0.80
CA SER A 93 6.73 -13.66 0.00
C SER A 93 8.18 -13.77 -0.49
N VAL A 94 8.74 -12.66 -0.99
CA VAL A 94 10.11 -12.61 -1.50
C VAL A 94 11.13 -12.79 -0.38
N VAL A 95 10.96 -12.11 0.76
CA VAL A 95 11.85 -12.25 1.93
C VAL A 95 11.78 -13.67 2.50
N ASN A 96 10.59 -14.25 2.62
CA ASN A 96 10.41 -15.63 3.10
C ASN A 96 11.06 -16.65 2.17
N TRP A 97 10.93 -16.46 0.85
CA TRP A 97 11.63 -17.32 -0.11
C TRP A 97 13.14 -17.21 0.03
N PHE A 98 13.69 -15.99 0.12
CA PHE A 98 15.13 -15.78 0.29
C PHE A 98 15.64 -16.43 1.57
N ASN A 99 14.95 -16.25 2.71
CA ASN A 99 15.31 -16.89 3.97
C ASN A 99 15.35 -18.42 3.83
N GLY A 100 14.31 -19.02 3.22
CA GLY A 100 14.28 -20.46 2.99
C GLY A 100 15.35 -20.94 1.98
N ALA A 101 15.68 -20.12 0.99
CA ALA A 101 16.72 -20.42 0.01
C ALA A 101 18.13 -20.32 0.64
N ILE A 102 18.37 -19.32 1.50
CA ILE A 102 19.60 -19.15 2.29
C ILE A 102 19.79 -20.32 3.25
N ASP A 103 18.75 -20.74 3.97
CA ASP A 103 18.84 -21.90 4.88
C ASP A 103 19.17 -23.20 4.13
N ARG A 104 18.52 -23.44 2.98
CA ARG A 104 18.83 -24.61 2.14
C ARG A 104 20.26 -24.54 1.60
N PHE A 105 20.70 -23.37 1.19
CA PHE A 105 22.06 -23.15 0.70
C PHE A 105 23.09 -23.39 1.81
N ASN A 106 22.88 -22.84 3.00
CA ASN A 106 23.77 -23.04 4.15
C ASN A 106 23.87 -24.52 4.53
N LYS A 107 22.76 -25.26 4.53
CA LYS A 107 22.76 -26.72 4.75
C LYS A 107 23.54 -27.47 3.66
N ALA A 108 23.40 -27.06 2.39
CA ALA A 108 24.16 -27.65 1.29
C ALA A 108 25.67 -27.37 1.42
N VAL A 109 26.05 -26.15 1.82
CA VAL A 109 27.45 -25.76 2.09
C VAL A 109 28.00 -26.55 3.28
N GLU A 110 27.23 -26.72 4.36
CA GLU A 110 27.64 -27.47 5.54
C GLU A 110 27.81 -28.96 5.24
N SER A 111 26.86 -29.57 4.52
CA SER A 111 26.99 -30.95 4.03
C SER A 111 28.19 -31.14 3.12
N PHE A 112 28.48 -30.17 2.25
CA PHE A 112 29.66 -30.18 1.40
C PHE A 112 30.95 -30.07 2.23
N LYS A 113 31.00 -29.18 3.22
CA LYS A 113 32.16 -29.03 4.12
C LYS A 113 32.43 -30.32 4.89
N ASN A 114 31.39 -30.99 5.39
CA ASN A 114 31.52 -32.27 6.09
C ASN A 114 32.04 -33.36 5.16
N MET A 115 31.51 -33.46 3.93
CA MET A 115 32.00 -34.43 2.93
C MET A 115 33.47 -34.20 2.55
N VAL A 116 33.89 -32.94 2.34
CA VAL A 116 35.28 -32.61 2.04
C VAL A 116 36.17 -32.90 3.26
N GLY A 117 35.72 -32.59 4.47
CA GLY A 117 36.41 -32.93 5.71
C GLY A 117 36.63 -34.44 5.84
N ASP A 118 35.57 -35.24 5.66
CA ASP A 118 35.63 -36.71 5.72
C ASP A 118 36.56 -37.30 4.64
N MET A 119 36.57 -36.72 3.44
CA MET A 119 37.48 -37.15 2.36
C MET A 119 38.94 -36.85 2.70
N VAL A 120 39.24 -35.69 3.28
CA VAL A 120 40.61 -35.33 3.74
C VAL A 120 41.07 -36.27 4.85
N ASP A 121 40.21 -36.57 5.83
CA ASP A 121 40.50 -37.50 6.92
C ASP A 121 40.67 -38.94 6.42
N THR A 122 39.97 -39.34 5.34
CA THR A 122 40.09 -40.68 4.74
C THR A 122 41.33 -40.82 3.84
N VAL A 123 41.66 -39.78 3.06
CA VAL A 123 42.83 -39.78 2.16
C VAL A 123 44.16 -39.64 2.91
N THR A 124 44.17 -38.99 4.08
CA THR A 124 45.36 -38.95 4.96
C THR A 124 45.70 -40.33 5.56
N GLY A 125 44.79 -41.32 5.50
CA GLY A 125 45.04 -42.69 5.96
C GLY A 125 45.54 -43.70 4.91
N VAL A 126 45.29 -43.53 3.61
CA VAL A 126 45.33 -44.66 2.64
C VAL A 126 45.93 -44.34 1.23
N PHE A 127 46.87 -43.41 1.08
CA PHE A 127 47.53 -43.01 -0.20
C PHE A 127 46.80 -41.96 -1.04
N GLY A 128 47.60 -41.06 -1.62
CA GLY A 128 47.17 -39.97 -2.48
C GLY A 128 46.52 -40.41 -3.78
N GLY A 129 45.44 -39.72 -4.14
CA GLY A 129 44.78 -39.86 -5.44
C GLY A 129 44.11 -38.54 -5.82
N GLY A 130 44.58 -37.93 -6.91
CA GLY A 130 43.98 -36.76 -7.51
C GLY A 130 42.64 -37.11 -8.14
N GLY A 131 41.56 -36.66 -7.51
CA GLY A 131 40.26 -36.45 -8.14
C GLY A 131 39.97 -34.95 -8.14
N ASP A 132 39.29 -34.46 -9.18
CA ASP A 132 38.88 -33.06 -9.27
C ASP A 132 38.15 -32.64 -7.98
N ALA A 133 38.61 -31.55 -7.37
CA ALA A 133 38.01 -31.04 -6.15
C ALA A 133 36.52 -30.74 -6.40
N PRO A 134 35.61 -31.21 -5.53
CA PRO A 134 34.20 -30.95 -5.72
C PRO A 134 33.99 -29.42 -5.65
N SER A 135 33.20 -28.88 -6.57
CA SER A 135 32.97 -27.43 -6.63
C SER A 135 31.98 -27.02 -5.54
N PRO A 136 32.19 -25.86 -4.87
CA PRO A 136 31.27 -25.39 -3.84
C PRO A 136 29.87 -25.16 -4.45
N PRO A 137 28.80 -25.48 -3.72
CA PRO A 137 27.46 -25.17 -4.17
C PRO A 137 27.33 -23.65 -4.38
N ARG A 138 26.64 -23.26 -5.45
CA ARG A 138 26.35 -21.87 -5.80
C ARG A 138 24.96 -21.46 -5.33
N PRO A 139 24.76 -20.22 -4.86
CA PRO A 139 23.44 -19.78 -4.42
C PRO A 139 22.48 -19.73 -5.62
N PRO A 140 21.23 -20.18 -5.48
CA PRO A 140 20.28 -20.25 -6.59
C PRO A 140 19.85 -18.88 -7.14
N TRP A 141 20.12 -17.79 -6.41
CA TRP A 141 19.88 -16.41 -6.83
C TRP A 141 21.14 -15.71 -7.37
N GLU A 142 22.24 -16.45 -7.56
CA GLU A 142 23.48 -15.89 -8.10
C GLU A 142 23.26 -15.33 -9.52
N GLY A 143 23.69 -14.08 -9.74
CA GLY A 143 23.52 -13.39 -11.03
C GLY A 143 22.13 -12.78 -11.27
N TRP A 144 21.20 -12.88 -10.31
CA TRP A 144 19.90 -12.22 -10.43
C TRP A 144 20.04 -10.71 -10.25
N ARG A 145 19.13 -9.96 -10.89
CA ARG A 145 19.04 -8.49 -10.77
C ARG A 145 18.72 -8.06 -9.33
N TYR A 146 17.88 -8.83 -8.65
CA TYR A 146 17.50 -8.61 -7.27
C TYR A 146 18.10 -9.71 -6.38
N GLN A 147 18.83 -9.30 -5.37
CA GLN A 147 19.56 -10.15 -4.42
C GLN A 147 19.22 -9.70 -3.00
N PRO A 148 19.41 -10.55 -1.96
CA PRO A 148 19.08 -10.21 -0.57
C PRO A 148 19.66 -8.86 -0.12
N ASP A 149 20.87 -8.54 -0.59
CA ASP A 149 21.62 -7.34 -0.20
C ASP A 149 21.24 -6.07 -1.01
N ASN A 150 20.43 -6.20 -2.06
CA ASN A 150 20.03 -5.11 -2.97
C ASN A 150 18.50 -5.06 -3.16
N LEU A 151 17.74 -5.40 -2.12
CA LEU A 151 16.29 -5.26 -2.13
C LEU A 151 15.88 -3.80 -1.90
N PRO A 152 14.83 -3.32 -2.58
CA PRO A 152 14.33 -1.96 -2.37
C PRO A 152 13.81 -1.79 -0.94
N PRO A 153 13.88 -0.57 -0.37
CA PRO A 153 13.37 -0.29 0.97
C PRO A 153 11.88 -0.65 1.09
N ALA A 154 11.47 -1.06 2.29
CA ALA A 154 10.11 -1.51 2.54
C ALA A 154 9.08 -0.42 2.19
N GLY A 155 8.07 -0.78 1.40
CA GLY A 155 7.00 0.13 0.99
C GLY A 155 7.27 0.92 -0.30
N ASP A 156 8.40 0.71 -0.97
CA ASP A 156 8.68 1.31 -2.28
C ASP A 156 7.86 0.63 -3.40
N LYS A 157 7.40 1.41 -4.40
CA LYS A 157 6.74 0.92 -5.62
C LYS A 157 7.62 -0.05 -6.41
N GLN A 158 8.95 0.02 -6.26
CA GLN A 158 9.88 -0.93 -6.87
C GLN A 158 9.60 -2.40 -6.49
N TRP A 159 8.94 -2.66 -5.35
CA TRP A 159 8.51 -4.00 -4.97
C TRP A 159 7.55 -4.66 -5.97
N LEU A 160 6.77 -3.88 -6.72
CA LEU A 160 5.91 -4.43 -7.78
C LEU A 160 6.73 -5.00 -8.94
N GLU A 161 7.86 -4.38 -9.27
CA GLU A 161 8.80 -4.88 -10.28
C GLU A 161 9.55 -6.11 -9.78
N VAL A 162 9.98 -6.09 -8.50
CA VAL A 162 10.57 -7.25 -7.84
C VAL A 162 9.61 -8.43 -7.86
N GLY A 163 8.33 -8.22 -7.51
CA GLY A 163 7.30 -9.26 -7.54
C GLY A 163 7.12 -9.88 -8.92
N LYS A 164 7.03 -9.06 -9.97
CA LYS A 164 6.94 -9.55 -11.36
C LYS A 164 8.18 -10.34 -11.78
N PHE A 165 9.36 -9.87 -11.40
CA PHE A 165 10.61 -10.58 -11.67
C PHE A 165 10.63 -11.94 -10.95
N MET A 166 10.25 -11.96 -9.67
CA MET A 166 10.22 -13.19 -8.86
C MET A 166 9.18 -14.19 -9.36
N GLN A 167 8.01 -13.72 -9.80
CA GLN A 167 7.02 -14.56 -10.45
C GLN A 167 7.55 -15.18 -11.76
N ALA A 168 8.28 -14.41 -12.56
CA ALA A 168 8.93 -14.92 -13.76
C ALA A 168 10.03 -15.97 -13.46
N GLN A 169 10.63 -15.94 -12.27
CA GLN A 169 11.59 -16.94 -11.78
C GLN A 169 10.92 -18.12 -11.05
N GLY A 170 9.58 -18.15 -10.93
CA GLY A 170 8.84 -19.24 -10.28
C GLY A 170 8.85 -19.20 -8.74
N VAL A 171 9.13 -18.03 -8.16
CA VAL A 171 9.24 -17.81 -6.71
C VAL A 171 7.89 -17.41 -6.08
N ALA A 172 6.96 -16.87 -6.87
CA ALA A 172 5.66 -16.34 -6.46
C ALA A 172 4.50 -16.87 -7.32
#